data_AF-A0A9P7W2D5-F1
#
_entry.id   AF-A0A9P7W2D5-F1
#
_cell.length_a   1.000
_cell.length_b   1.000
_cell.length_c   1.000
_cell.angle_alpha   90.00
_cell.angle_beta   90.00
_cell.angle_gamma   90.00
#
_symmetry.space_group_name_H-M   'P 1'
#
loop_
_entity.id
_entity.type
_entity.pdbx_description
1 polymer ?
#
loop_
_entity_poly.entity_id
_entity_poly.type
_entity_poly.pdbx_seq_one_letter_code
_entity_poly.pdbx_strand_id
1 'polypeptide(L)'
;MLSFAYSPNLSIIAETLDPVITEPQSKVMNTMNSNFSEFIVPTHTYDSLPESLDVLIVPGGLGTRATNLNATIDFIAATYPSL
;
A
#
# COMPACT_ATOMS: atom_id res chain seq x y z
N MET A 1 -25.35 2.38 4.73
CA MET A 1 -23.88 2.19 4.79
C MET A 1 -23.25 3.53 5.13
N LEU A 2 -22.15 3.56 5.90
CA LEU A 2 -21.45 4.80 6.27
C LEU A 2 -20.98 5.60 5.05
N SER A 3 -20.58 4.90 3.99
CA SER A 3 -20.19 5.47 2.69
C SER A 3 -21.32 6.19 1.93
N PHE A 4 -22.58 6.07 2.37
CA PHE A 4 -23.69 6.84 1.80
C PHE A 4 -23.98 8.14 2.56
N ALA A 5 -23.42 8.28 3.77
CA ALA A 5 -23.58 9.47 4.61
C ALA A 5 -22.36 10.41 4.54
N TYR A 6 -21.20 9.88 4.18
CA TYR A 6 -19.94 10.62 4.10
C TYR A 6 -19.21 10.28 2.80
N SER A 7 -18.45 11.24 2.28
CA SER A 7 -17.58 11.06 1.11
C SER A 7 -16.15 10.76 1.57
N PRO A 8 -15.72 9.49 1.63
CA PRO A 8 -14.35 9.17 1.98
C PRO A 8 -13.39 9.59 0.85
N ASN A 9 -12.23 10.13 1.21
CA ASN A 9 -11.11 10.35 0.29
C ASN A 9 -10.11 9.21 0.45
N LEU A 10 -9.59 8.70 -0.67
CA LEU A 10 -8.60 7.62 -0.69
C LEU A 10 -7.29 8.12 -1.27
N SER A 11 -6.23 8.03 -0.48
CA SER A 11 -4.84 8.21 -0.93
C SER A 11 -4.10 6.89 -0.91
N ILE A 12 -3.36 6.59 -1.97
CA ILE A 12 -2.50 5.41 -2.07
C ILE A 12 -1.07 5.90 -1.88
N ILE A 13 -0.45 5.48 -0.78
CA ILE A 13 0.87 5.96 -0.34
C ILE A 13 1.89 4.84 -0.54
N ALA A 14 2.99 5.12 -1.24
CA ALA A 14 4.10 4.19 -1.45
C ALA A 14 5.45 4.91 -1.38
N GLU A 15 6.55 4.20 -1.58
CA GLU A 15 7.90 4.79 -1.57
C GLU A 15 8.13 5.70 -2.79
N THR A 16 7.62 5.31 -3.97
CA THR A 16 7.69 6.08 -5.21
C THR A 16 6.31 6.18 -5.86
N LEU A 17 6.18 6.97 -6.94
CA LEU A 17 4.97 7.02 -7.77
C LEU A 17 4.97 5.95 -8.88
N ASP A 18 5.97 5.07 -8.90
CA ASP A 18 6.00 3.98 -9.87
C ASP A 18 4.89 2.97 -9.57
N PRO A 19 4.31 2.32 -10.60
CA PRO A 19 3.30 1.31 -10.38
C PRO A 19 3.77 0.18 -9.46
N VAL A 20 3.01 -0.12 -8.42
CA VAL A 20 3.26 -1.24 -7.51
C VAL A 20 2.53 -2.48 -8.03
N ILE A 21 3.27 -3.56 -8.21
CA ILE A 21 2.77 -4.82 -8.78
C ILE A 21 2.20 -5.73 -7.70
N THR A 22 1.08 -6.39 -8.01
CA THR A 22 0.52 -7.45 -7.15
C THR A 22 0.93 -8.85 -7.63
N GLU A 23 1.71 -8.92 -8.71
CA GLU A 23 2.09 -10.18 -9.32
C GLU A 23 3.05 -11.01 -8.45
N PRO A 24 2.93 -12.35 -8.47
CA PRO A 24 3.87 -13.22 -7.81
C PRO A 24 5.32 -13.00 -8.29
N GLN A 25 6.23 -12.69 -7.36
CA GLN A 25 7.63 -12.41 -7.65
C GLN A 25 8.50 -13.66 -7.80
N SER A 26 7.94 -14.86 -7.59
CA SER A 26 8.66 -16.12 -7.73
C SER A 26 7.73 -17.26 -8.11
N LYS A 27 8.28 -18.34 -8.67
CA LYS A 27 7.52 -19.57 -9.00
C LYS A 27 6.84 -20.19 -7.78
N VAL A 28 7.47 -20.09 -6.60
CA VAL A 28 6.91 -20.61 -5.35
C VAL A 28 5.65 -19.84 -4.94
N MET A 29 5.55 -18.57 -5.32
CA MET A 29 4.37 -17.73 -5.11
C MET A 29 3.28 -17.93 -6.17
N ASN A 30 3.58 -18.61 -7.30
CA ASN A 30 2.65 -18.83 -8.42
C ASN A 30 2.58 -20.30 -8.84
N THR A 31 2.20 -21.18 -7.92
CA THR A 31 2.16 -22.64 -8.15
C THR A 31 1.19 -23.06 -9.26
N MET A 32 0.16 -22.25 -9.50
CA MET A 32 -0.87 -22.50 -10.53
C MET A 32 -0.58 -21.78 -11.86
N ASN A 33 0.56 -21.08 -11.97
CA ASN A 33 0.96 -20.32 -13.17
C ASN A 33 -0.14 -19.35 -13.67
N SER A 34 -0.74 -18.60 -12.74
CA SER A 34 -1.64 -17.49 -13.08
C SER A 34 -0.90 -16.48 -13.94
N ASN A 35 -1.58 -15.95 -14.96
CA ASN A 35 -1.06 -14.95 -15.89
C ASN A 35 -1.76 -13.58 -15.73
N PHE A 36 -2.49 -13.39 -14.64
CA PHE A 36 -3.21 -12.16 -14.34
C PHE A 36 -2.73 -11.56 -13.01
N SER A 37 -2.54 -10.24 -13.01
CA SER A 37 -2.13 -9.41 -11.88
C SER A 37 -2.54 -7.94 -12.12
N GLU A 38 -2.40 -7.11 -11.08
CA GLU A 38 -2.73 -5.69 -11.13
C GLU A 38 -1.49 -4.83 -10.94
N PHE A 39 -1.58 -3.60 -11.44
CA PHE A 39 -0.62 -2.53 -11.20
C PHE A 39 -1.36 -1.38 -10.51
N ILE A 40 -0.94 -1.04 -9.31
CA ILE A 40 -1.53 0.05 -8.53
C ILE A 40 -0.62 1.26 -8.64
N VAL A 41 -1.13 2.37 -9.19
CA VAL A 41 -0.38 3.63 -9.29
C VAL A 41 -0.59 4.44 -8.01
N PRO A 42 0.47 4.70 -7.22
CA PRO A 42 0.36 5.51 -6.00
C PRO A 42 -0.04 6.96 -6.32
N THR A 43 -0.74 7.59 -5.38
CA THR A 43 -1.10 9.02 -5.49
C THR A 43 -0.18 9.92 -4.67
N HIS A 44 0.51 9.37 -3.68
CA HIS A 44 1.36 10.07 -2.71
C HIS A 44 2.59 9.23 -2.39
N THR A 45 3.65 9.88 -1.90
CA THR A 45 4.84 9.21 -1.37
C THR A 45 4.97 9.40 0.14
N TYR A 46 5.92 8.70 0.78
CA TYR A 46 6.20 8.91 2.21
C TYR A 46 6.59 10.36 2.56
N ASP A 47 7.17 11.10 1.61
CA ASP A 47 7.57 12.51 1.78
C ASP A 47 6.49 13.51 1.33
N SER A 48 5.41 13.03 0.70
CA SER A 48 4.35 13.85 0.12
C SER A 48 3.00 13.32 0.53
N LEU A 49 2.66 13.42 1.82
CA LEU A 49 1.40 12.95 2.38
C LEU A 49 0.22 13.88 2.08
N PRO A 50 -1.02 13.37 2.12
CA PRO A 50 -2.21 14.24 2.13
C PRO A 50 -2.21 15.12 3.39
N GLU A 51 -2.86 16.29 3.31
CA GLU A 51 -2.90 17.27 4.41
C GLU A 51 -3.52 16.73 5.71
N SER A 52 -4.45 15.77 5.60
CA SER A 52 -5.11 15.11 6.73
C SER A 52 -5.18 13.60 6.48
N LEU A 53 -4.71 12.81 7.45
CA LEU A 53 -4.79 11.35 7.43
C LEU A 53 -5.49 10.86 8.70
N ASP A 54 -6.76 10.46 8.57
CA ASP A 54 -7.56 9.99 9.72
C ASP A 54 -7.34 8.49 10.02
N VAL A 55 -7.00 7.72 8.98
CA VAL A 55 -6.84 6.26 9.07
C VAL A 55 -5.74 5.82 8.11
N LEU A 56 -4.80 5.01 8.60
CA LEU A 56 -3.82 4.31 7.77
C LEU A 56 -4.21 2.84 7.63
N ILE A 57 -4.44 2.39 6.39
CA ILE A 57 -4.73 0.99 6.07
C ILE A 57 -3.46 0.37 5.50
N VAL A 58 -2.93 -0.66 6.16
CA VAL A 58 -1.80 -1.45 5.67
C VAL A 58 -2.35 -2.74 5.04
N PRO A 59 -2.31 -2.91 3.70
CA PRO A 59 -2.79 -4.13 3.06
C PRO A 59 -1.96 -5.35 3.49
N GLY A 60 -2.63 -6.49 3.60
CA GLY A 60 -1.99 -7.77 3.89
C GLY A 60 -1.39 -8.44 2.66
N GLY A 61 -1.21 -9.76 2.74
CA GLY A 61 -0.73 -10.59 1.63
C GLY A 61 0.78 -10.85 1.64
N LEU A 62 1.29 -11.51 0.60
CA LEU A 62 2.68 -11.97 0.56
C LEU A 62 3.70 -10.82 0.51
N GLY A 63 3.31 -9.65 0.00
CA GLY A 63 4.18 -8.45 -0.01
C GLY A 63 4.64 -8.02 1.39
N THR A 64 3.85 -8.30 2.44
CA THR A 64 4.22 -8.02 3.84
C THR A 64 5.41 -8.85 4.36
N ARG A 65 5.89 -9.81 3.57
CA ARG A 65 7.03 -10.68 3.90
C ARG A 65 8.27 -10.37 3.06
N ALA A 66 8.25 -9.28 2.29
CA ALA A 66 9.38 -8.85 1.48
C ALA A 66 10.56 -8.44 2.37
N THR A 67 11.78 -8.60 1.88
CA THR A 67 13.00 -8.31 2.64
C THR A 67 13.37 -6.82 2.65
N ASN A 68 12.73 -6.01 1.81
CA ASN A 68 13.03 -4.60 1.59
C ASN A 68 11.90 -3.68 2.11
N LEU A 69 11.39 -3.94 3.31
CA LEU A 69 10.26 -3.20 3.89
C LEU A 69 10.67 -2.11 4.90
N ASN A 70 11.96 -1.88 5.14
CA ASN A 70 12.43 -0.99 6.20
C ASN A 70 11.84 0.42 6.09
N ALA A 71 11.88 1.03 4.90
CA ALA A 71 11.32 2.37 4.69
C ALA A 71 9.81 2.43 5.00
N THR A 72 9.05 1.42 4.58
CA THR A 72 7.62 1.30 4.87
C THR A 72 7.36 1.13 6.37
N ILE A 73 8.16 0.31 7.06
CA ILE A 73 8.05 0.08 8.51
C ILE A 73 8.34 1.37 9.27
N ASP A 74 9.41 2.08 8.90
CA ASP A 74 9.80 3.35 9.51
C ASP A 74 8.71 4.42 9.31
N PHE A 75 8.16 4.50 8.09
CA PHE A 75 7.03 5.39 7.79
C PHE A 75 5.81 5.09 8.66
N ILE A 76 5.40 3.82 8.78
CA ILE A 76 4.26 3.42 9.61
C ILE A 76 4.52 3.77 11.09
N ALA A 77 5.71 3.46 11.60
CA ALA A 77 6.06 3.72 13.00
C ALA A 77 6.07 5.23 13.33
N ALA A 78 6.50 6.07 12.38
CA ALA A 78 6.48 7.52 12.54
C ALA A 78 5.07 8.11 12.42
N THR A 79 4.22 7.54 11.57
CA THR A 79 2.88 8.08 11.29
C THR A 79 1.86 7.68 12.36
N TYR A 80 1.89 6.42 12.80
CA TYR A 80 0.88 5.83 13.71
C TYR A 80 0.58 6.65 14.98
N PRO A 81 1.55 7.26 15.69
CA PRO A 81 1.26 8.04 16.89
C PRO A 81 0.42 9.31 16.66
N SER A 82 0.29 9.75 15.41
CA SER A 82 -0.43 10.98 15.03
C SER A 82 -1.79 10.74 14.36
N LEU A 83 -2.15 9.47 14.15
CA LEU A 83 -3.45 9.02 13.67
C LEU A 83 -4.43 8.88 14.83
#